data_AF-A0A0G1CG99-F1
#
_entry.id   AF-A0A0G1CG99-F1
#
_cell.length_a   1.000
_cell.length_b   1.000
_cell.length_c   1.000
_cell.angle_alpha   90.00
_cell.angle_beta   90.00
_cell.angle_gamma   90.00
#
_symmetry.space_group_name_H-M   'P 1'
#
loop_
_entity.id
_entity.type
_entity.pdbx_description
1 polymer ?
#
loop_
_entity_poly.entity_id
_entity_poly.type
_entity_poly.pdbx_seq_one_letter_code
_entity_poly.pdbx_strand_id
1 'polypeptide(L)'
;MIPIKRNDLLKRSKIIEEDRYYSVGNSKNLLPGMAPLPKRRHSSARQAQRTRALKIALPTLVTCSNCGSLRVPHRVCPACGFYAGKAVIIKPETTKK
;
A
#
# COMPACT_ATOMS: atom_id res chain seq x y z
N MET A 1 25.84 17.24 12.65
CA MET A 1 26.66 17.53 11.45
C MET A 1 28.07 17.07 11.74
N ILE A 2 28.48 15.95 11.13
CA ILE A 2 29.86 15.45 11.18
C ILE A 2 30.43 15.62 9.77
N PRO A 3 31.53 16.36 9.58
CA PRO A 3 32.02 16.71 8.24
C PRO A 3 32.85 15.57 7.65
N ILE A 4 32.34 14.93 6.59
CA ILE A 4 33.16 14.07 5.73
C ILE A 4 34.01 15.00 4.86
N LYS A 5 35.34 14.93 5.04
CA LYS A 5 36.31 15.72 4.29
C LYS A 5 36.33 15.33 2.81
N ARG A 6 36.72 16.31 2.01
CA ARG A 6 36.43 16.51 0.60
C ARG A 6 37.54 15.99 -0.32
N ASN A 7 37.89 14.71 -0.26
CA ASN A 7 38.85 14.14 -1.22
C ASN A 7 38.55 12.67 -1.50
N ASP A 8 38.38 12.37 -2.79
CA ASP A 8 38.62 11.10 -3.50
C ASP A 8 37.72 10.93 -4.76
N LEU A 9 37.20 12.05 -5.28
CA LEU A 9 36.95 12.19 -6.71
C LEU A 9 38.29 12.51 -7.38
N LEU A 10 38.95 11.51 -7.98
CA LEU A 10 39.93 11.57 -9.08
C LEU A 10 40.94 10.42 -8.93
N LYS A 11 40.54 9.21 -9.31
CA LYS A 11 41.45 8.13 -9.77
C LYS A 11 40.62 6.97 -10.33
N ARG A 12 40.22 7.12 -11.60
CA ARG A 12 40.07 6.08 -12.64
C ARG A 12 39.29 6.61 -13.84
N SER A 13 39.65 7.81 -14.29
CA SER A 13 39.60 8.11 -15.72
C SER A 13 40.86 7.53 -16.36
N LYS A 14 40.73 7.03 -17.59
CA LYS A 14 41.76 6.43 -18.48
C LYS A 14 41.82 4.89 -18.49
N ILE A 15 40.78 4.29 -19.06
CA ILE A 15 40.89 3.31 -20.15
C ILE A 15 39.81 3.76 -21.17
N ILE A 16 40.10 4.76 -22.01
CA ILE A 16 40.34 4.60 -23.47
C ILE A 16 39.17 3.78 -24.07
N GLU A 17 38.07 4.45 -24.44
CA GLU A 17 37.70 4.67 -25.86
C GLU A 17 38.01 3.48 -26.76
N GLU A 18 36.97 2.75 -27.17
CA GLU A 18 36.89 2.14 -28.50
C GLU A 18 35.44 1.68 -28.74
N ASP A 19 34.73 2.51 -29.48
CA ASP A 19 33.82 2.14 -30.57
C ASP A 19 33.37 0.68 -30.64
N ARG A 20 32.08 0.45 -30.36
CA ARG A 20 31.29 -0.51 -31.15
C ARG A 20 29.79 -0.26 -31.02
N TYR A 21 29.39 0.84 -31.62
CA TYR A 21 28.06 1.00 -32.20
C TYR A 21 27.94 0.00 -33.38
N TYR A 22 26.93 -0.88 -33.34
CA TYR A 22 26.41 -1.76 -34.42
C TYR A 22 27.33 -2.84 -35.05
N SER A 23 26.89 -4.11 -34.98
CA SER A 23 26.42 -4.84 -36.18
C SER A 23 25.93 -6.29 -35.91
N VAL A 24 24.77 -6.59 -36.52
CA VAL A 24 24.15 -7.86 -36.95
C VAL A 24 23.60 -8.89 -35.92
N GLY A 25 22.27 -8.92 -35.81
CA GLY A 25 21.49 -10.16 -35.98
C GLY A 25 21.12 -10.99 -34.75
N ASN A 26 19.95 -10.73 -34.15
CA ASN A 26 18.99 -11.82 -33.88
C ASN A 26 17.55 -11.30 -33.78
N SER A 27 16.74 -11.65 -34.76
CA SER A 27 15.34 -11.29 -34.95
C SER A 27 14.41 -12.14 -34.07
N LYS A 28 14.62 -12.16 -32.75
CA LYS A 28 13.69 -12.81 -31.80
C LYS A 28 13.67 -12.05 -30.49
N ASN A 29 12.99 -10.91 -30.48
CA ASN A 29 12.32 -10.35 -29.29
C ASN A 29 11.32 -9.30 -29.79
N LEU A 30 10.32 -9.76 -30.54
CA LEU A 30 9.09 -9.01 -30.70
C LEU A 30 8.37 -9.02 -29.33
N LEU A 31 8.57 -7.92 -28.58
CA LEU A 31 7.69 -7.27 -27.59
C LEU A 31 7.17 -8.11 -26.39
N PRO A 32 7.19 -7.51 -25.20
CA PRO A 32 5.90 -6.99 -24.73
C PRO A 32 5.93 -5.46 -24.78
N GLY A 33 4.91 -4.88 -25.42
CA GLY A 33 4.74 -3.45 -25.60
C GLY A 33 5.07 -2.69 -24.32
N MET A 34 6.00 -1.74 -24.46
CA MET A 34 6.44 -0.84 -23.41
C MET A 34 5.20 -0.21 -22.76
N ALA A 35 4.79 -0.71 -21.60
CA ALA A 35 3.72 -0.10 -20.84
C ALA A 35 4.07 1.38 -20.65
N PRO A 36 3.10 2.31 -20.75
CA PRO A 36 3.38 3.74 -20.66
C PRO A 36 4.12 4.04 -19.35
N LEU A 37 5.41 4.35 -19.46
CA LEU A 37 6.28 4.67 -18.33
C LEU A 37 6.17 6.17 -18.04
N PRO A 38 6.01 6.58 -16.77
CA PRO A 38 6.05 7.99 -16.42
C PRO A 38 7.38 8.59 -16.87
N LYS A 39 7.32 9.62 -17.73
CA LYS A 39 8.51 10.32 -18.23
C LYS A 39 9.36 10.93 -17.12
N ARG A 40 8.73 11.32 -15.99
CA ARG A 40 9.36 11.92 -14.81
C ARG A 40 8.64 11.52 -13.54
N ARG A 41 9.34 11.60 -12.40
CA ARG A 41 8.75 11.42 -11.06
C ARG A 41 7.69 12.51 -10.81
N HIS A 42 6.56 12.13 -10.21
CA HIS A 42 5.57 13.09 -9.75
C HIS A 42 6.12 13.96 -8.61
N SER A 43 5.77 15.26 -8.60
CA SER A 43 6.10 16.15 -7.49
C SER A 43 5.41 15.70 -6.20
N SER A 44 6.02 15.99 -5.05
CA SER A 44 5.44 15.70 -3.74
C SER A 44 4.05 16.33 -3.58
N ALA A 45 3.87 17.56 -4.06
CA ALA A 45 2.58 18.27 -4.05
C ALA A 45 1.50 17.51 -4.85
N ARG A 46 1.82 17.04 -6.06
CA ARG A 46 0.88 16.30 -6.91
C ARG A 46 0.52 14.94 -6.29
N GLN A 47 1.49 14.27 -5.67
CA GLN A 47 1.24 13.03 -4.94
C GLN A 47 0.33 13.27 -3.73
N ALA A 48 0.59 14.31 -2.93
CA ALA A 48 -0.20 14.65 -1.75
C ALA A 48 -1.64 15.00 -2.11
N GLN A 49 -1.84 15.80 -3.18
CA GLN A 49 -3.18 16.14 -3.67
C GLN A 49 -3.95 14.90 -4.14
N ARG A 50 -3.28 13.98 -4.84
CA ARG A 50 -3.88 12.72 -5.28
C ARG A 50 -4.29 11.85 -4.08
N THR A 51 -3.42 11.70 -3.08
CA THR A 51 -3.71 10.89 -1.89
C THR A 51 -4.79 11.52 -1.00
N ARG A 52 -4.88 12.85 -0.94
CA ARG A 52 -5.91 13.56 -0.13
C ARG A 52 -7.35 13.20 -0.53
N ALA A 53 -7.57 12.83 -1.79
CA ALA A 53 -8.90 12.41 -2.26
C ALA A 53 -9.30 11.01 -1.76
N LEU A 54 -8.33 10.17 -1.36
CA LEU A 54 -8.55 8.81 -0.88
C LEU A 54 -8.98 8.82 0.60
N LYS A 55 -10.25 9.16 0.85
CA LYS A 55 -10.83 9.17 2.20
C LYS A 55 -11.37 7.78 2.55
N ILE A 56 -11.04 7.28 3.75
CA ILE A 56 -11.60 6.04 4.30
C ILE A 56 -12.74 6.42 5.25
N ALA A 57 -13.94 5.90 5.00
CA ALA A 57 -15.10 6.09 5.87
C ALA A 57 -15.19 4.97 6.90
N LEU A 58 -15.47 5.33 8.15
CA LEU A 58 -15.74 4.36 9.21
C LEU A 58 -17.18 3.82 9.08
N PRO A 59 -17.42 2.53 9.36
CA PRO A 59 -18.77 1.99 9.38
C PRO A 59 -19.58 2.60 10.53
N THR A 60 -20.89 2.72 10.33
CA THR A 60 -21.80 3.14 11.39
C THR A 60 -21.93 2.04 12.44
N LEU A 61 -21.93 2.45 13.71
CA LEU A 61 -22.08 1.55 14.85
C LEU A 61 -23.38 1.86 15.58
N VAL A 62 -24.10 0.80 15.94
CA VAL A 62 -25.36 0.85 16.69
C VAL A 62 -25.22 0.04 17.98
N THR A 63 -25.99 0.41 19.00
CA THR A 63 -26.01 -0.33 20.26
C THR A 63 -26.70 -1.69 20.08
N CYS A 64 -26.15 -2.73 20.71
CA CYS A 64 -26.79 -4.04 20.75
C CYS A 64 -27.86 -4.07 21.85
N SER A 65 -29.06 -4.57 21.53
CA SER A 65 -30.17 -4.69 22.47
C SER A 65 -29.93 -5.71 23.58
N ASN A 66 -29.07 -6.71 23.37
CA ASN A 66 -28.84 -7.78 24.36
C ASN A 66 -27.69 -7.44 25.33
N CYS A 67 -26.54 -6.99 24.82
CA CYS A 67 -25.33 -6.78 25.64
C CYS A 67 -24.89 -5.32 25.76
N GLY A 68 -25.58 -4.37 25.12
CA GLY A 68 -25.22 -2.95 25.12
C GLY A 68 -23.96 -2.59 24.32
N SER A 69 -23.21 -3.56 23.78
CA SER A 69 -21.99 -3.27 23.02
C SER A 69 -22.30 -2.66 21.64
N LEU A 70 -21.38 -1.85 21.13
CA LEU A 70 -21.46 -1.32 19.76
C LEU A 70 -21.25 -2.44 18.73
N ARG A 71 -22.07 -2.43 17.67
CA ARG A 71 -22.00 -3.39 16.56
C ARG A 71 -22.36 -2.73 15.24
N VAL A 72 -21.97 -3.35 14.13
CA VAL A 72 -22.40 -2.93 12.78
C VAL A 72 -23.87 -3.33 12.57
N PRO A 73 -24.71 -2.48 11.96
CA PRO A 73 -26.08 -2.84 11.61
C PRO A 73 -26.14 -4.05 10.67
N HIS A 74 -27.23 -4.82 10.74
CA HIS A 74 -27.45 -6.05 9.95
C HIS A 74 -26.36 -7.14 10.09
N ARG A 75 -25.50 -7.06 11.11
CA ARG A 75 -24.54 -8.12 11.46
C ARG A 75 -24.84 -8.70 12.83
N VAL A 76 -24.45 -9.97 13.01
CA VAL A 76 -24.46 -10.65 14.31
C VAL A 76 -23.50 -9.90 15.24
N CYS A 77 -23.92 -9.71 16.50
CA CYS A 77 -23.06 -9.06 17.47
C CYS A 77 -21.83 -9.92 17.77
N PRO A 78 -20.59 -9.40 17.65
CA PRO A 78 -19.39 -10.16 17.96
C PRO A 78 -19.21 -10.40 19.46
N ALA A 79 -19.86 -9.63 20.35
CA ALA A 79 -19.77 -9.85 21.79
C ALA A 79 -20.68 -11.00 22.24
N CYS A 80 -21.97 -10.93 21.94
CA CYS A 80 -22.96 -11.89 22.45
C CYS A 80 -23.39 -12.98 21.46
N GLY A 81 -23.14 -12.84 20.15
CA GLY A 81 -23.54 -13.84 19.16
C GLY A 81 -25.02 -13.83 18.76
N PHE A 82 -25.77 -12.79 19.18
CA PHE A 82 -27.19 -12.65 18.89
C PHE A 82 -27.47 -11.76 17.66
N TYR A 83 -28.53 -12.11 16.93
CA TYR A 83 -29.12 -11.30 15.86
C TYR A 83 -30.65 -11.36 15.97
N ALA A 84 -31.30 -10.20 16.01
CA ALA A 84 -32.77 -10.08 16.13
C ALA A 84 -33.38 -10.95 17.25
N GLY A 85 -32.72 -11.01 18.41
CA GLY A 85 -33.18 -11.79 19.57
C GLY A 85 -32.92 -13.30 19.49
N LYS A 86 -32.39 -13.81 18.38
CA LYS A 86 -32.04 -15.22 18.22
C LYS A 86 -30.54 -15.43 18.46
N ALA A 87 -30.21 -16.49 19.20
CA ALA A 87 -28.83 -16.94 19.36
C ALA A 87 -28.38 -17.61 18.05
N VAL A 88 -27.45 -16.98 17.33
CA VAL A 88 -26.88 -17.54 16.10
C VAL A 88 -25.55 -18.23 16.40
N ILE A 89 -24.79 -17.70 17.37
CA ILE A 89 -23.53 -18.25 17.82
C ILE A 89 -23.69 -18.57 19.31
N ILE A 90 -23.56 -19.84 19.68
CA ILE A 90 -23.52 -20.26 21.08
C ILE A 90 -22.12 -19.89 21.58
N LYS A 91 -22.01 -18.76 22.29
CA LYS A 91 -20.77 -18.38 22.97
C LYS A 91 -20.82 -18.85 24.42
N PRO A 92 -19.76 -19.50 24.94
CA PRO A 92 -19.65 -19.72 26.37
C PRO A 92 -19.52 -18.36 27.07
N GLU A 93 -20.17 -18.26 28.21
CA GLU A 93 -20.37 -17.03 28.97
C GLU A 93 -19.02 -16.53 29.49
N THR A 94 -18.59 -15.34 29.07
CA THR A 94 -17.38 -14.72 29.63
C THR A 94 -17.76 -13.90 30.86
N THR A 95 -17.41 -14.44 32.03
CA THR A 95 -17.54 -13.77 33.32
C THR A 95 -16.71 -12.48 33.34
N LYS A 96 -17.37 -11.35 33.56
CA LYS A 96 -16.70 -10.09 33.88
C LYS A 96 -16.42 -10.08 35.39
N LYS A 97 -15.15 -10.19 35.79
CA LYS A 97 -14.67 -9.83 37.13
C LYS A 97 -14.34 -8.34 37.18
#